data_AF-A0A636NBB2-F1
#
_entry.id   AF-A0A636NBB2-F1
#
_cell.length_a   1.000
_cell.length_b   1.000
_cell.length_c   1.000
_cell.angle_alpha   90.00
_cell.angle_beta   90.00
_cell.angle_gamma   90.00
#
_symmetry.space_group_name_H-M   'P 1'
#
loop_
_entity.id
_entity.type
_entity.pdbx_description
1 polymer ?
#
loop_
_entity_poly.entity_id
_entity_poly.type
_entity_poly.pdbx_seq_one_letter_code
_entity_poly.pdbx_strand_id
1 'polypeptide(L)'
;MKLALVNRQVILPESGTESFQCHASTLVRLPCGTLVAAWFAGLREGSEDTAIWLSRYEHNIWTTPQRVAAREGEAHWNPVLFYPSDKLWLFYKVGSDVHVWKTWFITSSDRGFTWSTPAPLVNDDILPRGPVKNKLLLASNGAWIAPGSIESPERWRAFVDRSSDE
;
A
#
# COMPACT_ATOMS: atom_id res chain seq x y z
N MET A 1 -29.63 -4.37 10.92
CA MET A 1 -29.16 -4.05 9.55
C MET A 1 -28.34 -5.23 9.04
N LYS A 2 -28.57 -5.70 7.81
CA LYS A 2 -27.76 -6.76 7.17
C LYS A 2 -27.12 -6.17 5.91
N LEU A 3 -25.82 -6.40 5.70
CA LEU A 3 -25.14 -6.02 4.47
C LEU A 3 -25.37 -7.13 3.43
N ALA A 4 -25.71 -6.77 2.20
CA ALA A 4 -25.86 -7.70 1.08
C ALA A 4 -24.63 -7.64 0.17
N LEU A 5 -24.13 -8.81 -0.24
CA LEU A 5 -23.09 -8.88 -1.27
C LEU A 5 -23.73 -8.63 -2.64
N VAL A 6 -23.30 -7.56 -3.33
CA VAL A 6 -23.76 -7.26 -4.69
C VAL A 6 -22.87 -7.95 -5.73
N ASN A 7 -21.54 -7.93 -5.53
CA ASN A 7 -20.57 -8.51 -6.46
C ASN A 7 -19.27 -8.85 -5.72
N ARG A 8 -18.57 -9.90 -6.14
CA ARG A 8 -17.20 -10.25 -5.75
C ARG A 8 -16.43 -10.65 -7.00
N GLN A 9 -15.32 -9.96 -7.25
CA GLN A 9 -14.38 -10.31 -8.32
C GLN A 9 -13.02 -10.62 -7.69
N VAL A 10 -12.42 -11.73 -8.08
CA VAL A 10 -11.05 -12.09 -7.66
C VAL A 10 -10.09 -11.49 -8.68
N ILE A 11 -9.09 -10.75 -8.19
CA ILE A 11 -8.11 -10.04 -9.04
C ILE A 11 -6.95 -10.95 -9.43
N LEU A 12 -6.48 -11.76 -8.48
CA LEU A 12 -5.45 -12.75 -8.74
C LEU A 12 -6.06 -13.93 -9.50
N PRO A 13 -5.44 -14.40 -10.60
CA PRO A 13 -5.86 -15.64 -11.22
C PRO A 13 -5.69 -16.78 -10.20
N GLU A 14 -6.55 -17.81 -10.28
CA GLU A 14 -6.29 -19.09 -9.63
C GLU A 14 -5.06 -19.72 -10.31
N SER A 15 -3.85 -19.38 -9.84
CA SER A 15 -2.63 -19.88 -10.47
C SER A 15 -2.34 -21.31 -10.02
N GLY A 16 -2.10 -22.17 -11.01
CA GLY A 16 -1.61 -23.53 -10.81
C GLY A 16 -0.26 -23.57 -10.07
N THR A 17 -0.13 -24.65 -9.30
CA THR A 17 1.09 -25.25 -8.72
C THR A 17 1.95 -24.49 -7.70
N GLU A 18 1.91 -23.16 -7.60
CA GLU A 18 2.68 -22.44 -6.55
C GLU A 18 1.78 -21.67 -5.58
N SER A 19 1.95 -21.96 -4.28
CA SER A 19 1.24 -21.29 -3.20
C SER A 19 1.84 -19.89 -2.97
N PHE A 20 1.11 -18.84 -3.36
CA PHE A 20 1.43 -17.46 -3.02
C PHE A 20 0.47 -16.93 -1.95
N GLN A 21 1.02 -16.22 -0.96
CA GLN A 21 0.23 -15.50 0.03
C GLN A 21 0.04 -14.05 -0.42
N CYS A 22 -1.17 -13.53 -0.28
CA CYS A 22 -1.48 -12.13 -0.55
C CYS A 22 -2.32 -11.56 0.59
N HIS A 23 -2.03 -10.33 1.02
CA HIS A 23 -2.72 -9.71 2.15
C HIS A 23 -2.60 -8.18 2.14
N ALA A 24 -3.25 -7.53 3.11
CA ALA A 24 -3.28 -6.08 3.32
C ALA A 24 -3.65 -5.27 2.06
N SER A 25 -4.79 -5.59 1.46
CA SER A 25 -5.25 -4.86 0.27
C SER A 25 -5.75 -3.44 0.59
N THR A 26 -5.50 -2.53 -0.35
CA THR A 26 -5.96 -1.14 -0.35
C THR A 26 -6.63 -0.82 -1.68
N LEU A 27 -7.54 0.15 -1.71
CA LEU A 27 -8.28 0.56 -2.89
C LEU A 27 -8.44 2.07 -2.94
N VAL A 28 -8.22 2.73 -4.07
CA VAL A 28 -8.61 4.13 -4.30
C VAL A 28 -9.44 4.28 -5.57
N ARG A 29 -10.30 5.28 -5.62
CA ARG A 29 -11.02 5.69 -6.83
C ARG A 29 -10.38 6.96 -7.36
N LEU A 30 -10.00 6.96 -8.63
CA LEU A 30 -9.45 8.12 -9.32
C LEU A 30 -10.59 8.99 -9.91
N PRO A 31 -10.32 10.28 -10.23
CA PRO A 31 -11.34 11.18 -10.79
C PRO A 31 -11.98 10.66 -12.08
N CYS A 32 -11.23 9.92 -12.90
CA CYS A 32 -11.75 9.30 -14.12
C CYS A 32 -12.66 8.08 -13.89
N GLY A 33 -12.93 7.71 -12.64
CA GLY A 33 -13.78 6.58 -12.28
C GLY A 33 -13.04 5.24 -12.14
N THR A 34 -11.81 5.14 -12.66
CA THR A 34 -10.94 3.97 -12.46
C THR A 34 -10.75 3.69 -10.97
N LEU A 35 -10.89 2.42 -10.57
CA LEU A 35 -10.44 1.97 -9.25
C LEU A 35 -9.02 1.43 -9.37
N VAL A 36 -8.20 1.65 -8.36
CA VAL A 36 -6.86 1.09 -8.28
C VAL A 36 -6.77 0.33 -6.97
N ALA A 37 -6.45 -0.96 -7.05
CA ALA A 37 -6.24 -1.83 -5.91
C ALA A 37 -4.76 -2.22 -5.82
N ALA A 38 -4.22 -2.29 -4.61
CA ALA A 38 -2.88 -2.81 -4.35
C ALA A 38 -2.87 -3.72 -3.13
N TRP A 39 -1.92 -4.65 -3.07
CA TRP A 39 -1.69 -5.60 -1.98
C TRP A 39 -0.23 -6.05 -2.00
N PHE A 40 0.28 -6.63 -0.92
CA PHE A 40 1.55 -7.33 -1.00
C PHE A 40 1.31 -8.80 -1.35
N ALA A 41 2.23 -9.42 -2.08
CA ALA A 41 2.23 -10.86 -2.31
C ALA A 41 3.64 -11.42 -2.48
N GLY A 42 3.82 -12.68 -2.07
CA GLY A 42 5.05 -13.47 -2.16
C GLY A 42 4.80 -14.91 -1.69
N LEU A 43 5.86 -15.72 -1.57
CA LEU A 43 5.79 -17.10 -1.11
C LEU A 43 5.14 -17.22 0.27
N ARG A 44 5.52 -16.32 1.19
CA ARG A 44 4.91 -16.20 2.51
C ARG A 44 5.00 -14.77 3.03
N GLU A 45 4.13 -14.43 3.97
CA GLU A 45 4.23 -13.17 4.69
C GLU A 45 5.64 -13.00 5.29
N GLY A 46 6.29 -11.89 4.93
CA GLY A 46 7.66 -11.54 5.34
C GLY A 46 8.81 -12.21 4.63
N SER A 47 8.58 -12.99 3.57
CA SER A 47 9.70 -13.45 2.74
C SER A 47 10.27 -12.34 1.88
N GLU A 48 11.56 -12.46 1.56
CA GLU A 48 12.32 -11.48 0.77
C GLU A 48 11.82 -11.32 -0.68
N ASP A 49 11.00 -12.26 -1.16
CA ASP A 49 10.35 -12.17 -2.47
C ASP A 49 9.02 -11.40 -2.44
N THR A 50 8.54 -11.01 -1.25
CA THR A 50 7.31 -10.21 -1.15
C THR A 50 7.48 -8.86 -1.83
N ALA A 51 6.50 -8.52 -2.64
CA ALA A 51 6.47 -7.30 -3.44
C ALA A 51 5.10 -6.63 -3.36
N ILE A 52 5.01 -5.35 -3.73
CA ILE A 52 3.74 -4.66 -3.90
C ILE A 52 3.21 -4.89 -5.30
N TRP A 53 2.00 -5.43 -5.37
CA TRP A 53 1.25 -5.69 -6.59
C TRP A 53 0.07 -4.75 -6.69
N LEU A 54 -0.31 -4.42 -7.93
CA LEU A 54 -1.36 -3.46 -8.22
C LEU A 54 -2.17 -3.90 -9.43
N SER A 55 -3.48 -3.65 -9.38
CA SER A 55 -4.38 -3.84 -10.52
C SER A 55 -5.37 -2.67 -10.60
N ARG A 56 -5.83 -2.39 -11.82
CA ARG A 56 -6.75 -1.30 -12.13
C ARG A 56 -8.07 -1.89 -12.57
N TYR A 57 -9.17 -1.29 -12.13
CA TYR A 57 -10.52 -1.64 -12.56
C TYR A 57 -10.98 -0.68 -13.64
N GLU A 58 -11.09 -1.18 -14.86
CA GLU A 58 -11.43 -0.43 -16.06
C GLU A 58 -12.38 -1.27 -16.91
N HIS A 59 -13.39 -0.64 -17.53
CA HIS A 59 -14.35 -1.35 -18.39
C HIS A 59 -14.97 -2.61 -17.76
N ASN A 60 -15.27 -2.54 -16.45
CA ASN A 60 -15.84 -3.60 -15.63
C ASN A 60 -14.94 -4.84 -15.38
N ILE A 61 -13.65 -4.75 -15.69
CA ILE A 61 -12.67 -5.82 -15.48
C ILE A 61 -11.45 -5.29 -14.71
N TRP A 62 -10.80 -6.19 -13.96
CA TRP A 62 -9.49 -5.92 -13.37
C TRP A 62 -8.41 -6.22 -14.40
N THR A 63 -7.43 -5.33 -14.53
CA THR A 63 -6.25 -5.57 -15.36
C THR A 63 -5.36 -6.65 -14.74
N THR A 64 -4.52 -7.28 -15.55
CA THR A 64 -3.47 -8.17 -15.05
C THR A 64 -2.63 -7.47 -13.97
N PRO A 65 -2.46 -8.07 -12.78
CA PRO A 65 -1.65 -7.48 -11.71
C PRO A 65 -0.24 -7.15 -12.17
N GLN A 66 0.24 -5.97 -11.80
CA GLN A 66 1.59 -5.49 -12.08
C GLN A 66 2.37 -5.38 -10.77
N ARG A 67 3.63 -5.83 -10.76
CA ARG A 67 4.54 -5.64 -9.64
C ARG A 67 5.11 -4.22 -9.71
N VAL A 68 4.79 -3.38 -8.73
CA VAL A 68 5.09 -1.92 -8.75
C VAL A 68 6.16 -1.49 -7.76
N ALA A 69 6.43 -2.28 -6.72
CA ALA A 69 7.57 -2.08 -5.83
C ALA A 69 8.14 -3.43 -5.37
N ALA A 70 9.45 -3.60 -5.54
CA ALA A 70 10.22 -4.76 -5.08
C ALA A 70 11.69 -4.35 -4.96
N ARG A 71 12.39 -4.90 -3.96
CA ARG A 71 13.84 -4.81 -3.80
C ARG A 71 14.35 -6.20 -3.41
N GLU A 72 15.42 -6.63 -4.06
CA GLU A 72 16.00 -7.95 -3.80
C GLU A 72 16.48 -8.05 -2.36
N GLY A 73 16.15 -9.17 -1.70
CA GLY A 73 16.53 -9.41 -0.30
C GLY A 73 15.72 -8.64 0.74
N GLU A 74 14.67 -7.91 0.35
CA GLU A 74 13.87 -7.09 1.28
C GLU A 74 12.37 -7.37 1.15
N ALA A 75 11.75 -7.78 2.26
CA ALA A 75 10.30 -7.99 2.29
C ALA A 75 9.52 -6.67 2.20
N HIS A 76 8.42 -6.68 1.45
CA HIS A 76 7.51 -5.54 1.23
C HIS A 76 6.13 -5.82 1.80
N TRP A 77 5.53 -4.81 2.43
CA TRP A 77 4.33 -5.01 3.23
C TRP A 77 3.33 -3.87 3.09
N ASN A 78 2.08 -4.19 3.46
CA ASN A 78 1.01 -3.27 3.81
C ASN A 78 0.93 -2.00 2.95
N PRO A 79 0.60 -2.14 1.66
CA PRO A 79 0.45 -0.98 0.80
C PRO A 79 -0.75 -0.12 1.21
N VAL A 80 -0.61 1.20 1.09
CA VAL A 80 -1.68 2.17 1.28
C VAL A 80 -1.71 3.13 0.10
N LEU A 81 -2.82 3.08 -0.66
CA LEU A 81 -3.09 3.98 -1.78
C LEU A 81 -3.79 5.24 -1.30
N PHE A 82 -3.32 6.39 -1.75
CA PHE A 82 -3.87 7.69 -1.40
C PHE A 82 -3.83 8.63 -2.62
N TYR A 83 -4.94 9.30 -2.90
CA TYR A 83 -5.05 10.25 -4.02
C TYR A 83 -5.63 11.55 -3.47
N PRO A 84 -4.79 12.47 -2.96
CA PRO A 84 -5.24 13.72 -2.35
C PRO A 84 -5.75 14.74 -3.38
N SER A 85 -5.15 14.76 -4.58
CA SER A 85 -5.39 15.82 -5.56
C SER A 85 -5.14 15.34 -6.99
N ASP A 86 -3.89 15.38 -7.45
CA ASP A 86 -3.48 15.12 -8.84
C ASP A 86 -2.56 13.90 -8.97
N LYS A 87 -1.83 13.59 -7.89
CA LYS A 87 -0.85 12.51 -7.82
C LYS A 87 -1.39 11.33 -7.01
N LEU A 88 -1.18 10.12 -7.54
CA LEU A 88 -1.43 8.89 -6.81
C LEU A 88 -0.20 8.54 -5.96
N TRP A 89 -0.40 8.39 -4.66
CA TRP A 89 0.60 7.95 -3.70
C TRP A 89 0.38 6.50 -3.34
N LEU A 90 1.47 5.75 -3.27
CA LEU A 90 1.51 4.40 -2.74
C LEU A 90 2.59 4.34 -1.66
N PHE A 91 2.15 4.28 -0.41
CA PHE A 91 3.00 4.02 0.75
C PHE A 91 3.09 2.51 0.97
N TYR A 92 4.21 2.02 1.44
CA TYR A 92 4.42 0.62 1.79
C TYR A 92 5.53 0.49 2.82
N LYS A 93 5.65 -0.67 3.45
CA LYS A 93 6.75 -0.96 4.37
C LYS A 93 7.81 -1.83 3.71
N VAL A 94 9.05 -1.64 4.11
CA VAL A 94 10.20 -2.42 3.67
C VAL A 94 11.05 -2.80 4.87
N GLY A 95 11.36 -4.09 5.02
CA GLY A 95 12.18 -4.63 6.11
C GLY A 95 11.87 -6.11 6.37
N SER A 96 12.75 -6.80 7.10
CA SER A 96 12.64 -8.25 7.36
C SER A 96 11.43 -8.64 8.21
N ASP A 97 10.95 -7.74 9.05
CA ASP A 97 9.82 -7.96 9.95
C ASP A 97 9.19 -6.64 10.42
N VAL A 98 8.08 -6.75 11.15
CA VAL A 98 7.26 -5.64 11.65
C VAL A 98 7.97 -4.74 12.69
N HIS A 99 9.08 -5.18 13.28
CA HIS A 99 9.83 -4.44 14.29
C HIS A 99 10.86 -3.49 13.67
N VAL A 100 11.38 -3.81 12.48
CA VAL A 100 12.47 -3.07 11.84
C VAL A 100 12.07 -2.40 10.52
N TRP A 101 10.85 -2.63 10.04
CA TRP A 101 10.40 -2.08 8.78
C TRP A 101 10.33 -0.54 8.77
N LYS A 102 10.54 0.03 7.60
CA LYS A 102 10.48 1.48 7.37
C LYS A 102 9.45 1.79 6.31
N THR A 103 8.89 2.99 6.36
CA THR A 103 7.94 3.45 5.36
C THR A 103 8.66 3.98 4.15
N TRP A 104 8.28 3.46 2.99
CA TRP A 104 8.68 3.93 1.68
C TRP A 104 7.46 4.40 0.92
N PHE A 105 7.69 5.20 -0.11
CA PHE A 105 6.64 5.59 -1.03
C PHE A 105 7.13 5.66 -2.47
N ILE A 106 6.19 5.48 -3.37
CA ILE A 106 6.29 5.83 -4.78
C ILE A 106 5.05 6.64 -5.16
N THR A 107 5.18 7.45 -6.19
CA THR A 107 4.09 8.27 -6.70
C THR A 107 3.88 8.11 -8.20
N SER A 108 2.68 8.37 -8.66
CA SER A 108 2.31 8.29 -10.06
C SER A 108 1.49 9.51 -10.47
N SER A 109 1.93 10.17 -11.55
CA SER A 109 1.21 11.29 -12.19
C SER A 109 0.35 10.85 -13.36
N ASP A 110 0.35 9.55 -13.69
CA ASP A 110 -0.36 8.99 -14.84
C ASP A 110 -1.36 7.89 -14.42
N ARG A 111 -1.96 8.03 -13.24
CA ARG A 111 -3.03 7.15 -12.74
C ARG A 111 -2.57 5.73 -12.41
N GLY A 112 -1.29 5.55 -12.11
CA GLY A 112 -0.69 4.27 -11.72
C GLY A 112 -0.22 3.43 -12.91
N PHE A 113 0.06 4.05 -14.06
CA PHE A 113 0.74 3.34 -15.17
C PHE A 113 2.25 3.31 -14.97
N THR A 114 2.84 4.43 -14.55
CA THR A 114 4.25 4.56 -14.19
C THR A 114 4.41 5.13 -12.80
N TRP A 115 5.56 4.85 -12.18
CA TRP A 115 5.86 5.19 -10.80
C TRP A 115 7.22 5.87 -10.69
N SER A 116 7.34 6.81 -9.76
CA SER A 116 8.60 7.45 -9.40
C SER A 116 9.61 6.45 -8.85
N THR A 117 10.87 6.85 -8.79
CA THR A 117 11.87 6.13 -8.00
C THR A 117 11.40 6.03 -6.54
N PRO A 118 11.52 4.85 -5.89
CA PRO A 118 11.24 4.70 -4.47
C PRO A 118 12.05 5.63 -3.58
N ALA A 119 11.41 6.19 -2.55
CA ALA A 119 12.08 6.97 -1.52
C ALA A 119 11.58 6.59 -0.11
N PRO A 120 12.42 6.69 0.93
CA PRO A 120 11.96 6.61 2.31
C PRO A 120 11.03 7.79 2.61
N LEU A 121 10.00 7.57 3.43
CA LEU A 121 9.04 8.63 3.79
C LEU A 121 9.69 9.76 4.59
N VAL A 122 10.61 9.41 5.49
CA VAL A 122 11.40 10.36 6.27
C VAL A 122 12.85 9.89 6.22
N ASN A 123 13.75 10.75 5.76
CA ASN A 123 15.18 10.44 5.72
C ASN A 123 15.71 10.22 7.14
N ASP A 124 16.58 9.22 7.28
CA ASP A 124 17.28 8.87 8.53
C ASP A 124 16.37 8.50 9.72
N ASP A 125 15.06 8.31 9.51
CA ASP A 125 14.19 7.80 10.57
C ASP A 125 14.44 6.30 10.78
N ILE A 126 14.44 5.92 12.06
CA ILE A 126 14.59 4.53 12.51
C ILE A 126 13.24 3.90 12.83
N LEU A 127 12.18 4.71 12.96
CA LEU A 127 10.82 4.24 13.23
C LEU A 127 9.93 4.34 11.98
N PRO A 128 8.98 3.43 11.80
CA PRO A 128 7.98 3.56 10.73
C PRO A 128 7.08 4.77 11.00
N ARG A 129 6.96 5.65 10.01
CA ARG A 129 6.05 6.82 10.00
C ARG A 129 4.88 6.63 9.04
N GLY A 130 3.91 7.52 9.07
CA GLY A 130 2.81 7.54 8.11
C GLY A 130 1.93 6.28 8.19
N PRO A 131 1.18 5.95 7.13
CA PRO A 131 0.20 4.90 7.20
C PRO A 131 0.84 3.51 7.28
N VAL A 132 0.21 2.58 8.00
CA VAL A 132 0.54 1.14 7.93
C VAL A 132 -0.48 0.43 7.05
N LYS A 133 -1.78 0.50 7.39
CA LYS A 133 -2.84 -0.21 6.65
C LYS A 133 -4.01 0.66 6.21
N ASN A 134 -4.32 1.72 6.96
CA ASN A 134 -5.45 2.60 6.66
C ASN A 134 -4.99 3.85 5.91
N LYS A 135 -5.89 4.38 5.07
CA LYS A 135 -5.64 5.61 4.31
C LYS A 135 -5.42 6.81 5.23
N LEU A 136 -4.67 7.77 4.71
CA LEU A 136 -4.57 9.10 5.31
C LEU A 136 -5.89 9.84 5.17
N LEU A 137 -6.13 10.77 6.09
CA LEU A 137 -7.15 11.80 5.95
C LEU A 137 -6.48 13.09 5.47
N LEU A 138 -7.09 13.73 4.47
CA LEU A 138 -6.75 15.09 4.06
C LEU A 138 -7.65 16.06 4.84
N ALA A 139 -7.06 16.85 5.74
CA ALA A 139 -7.78 17.86 6.50
C ALA A 139 -8.10 19.09 5.63
N SER A 140 -9.10 19.89 6.03
CA SER A 140 -9.51 21.09 5.31
C SER A 140 -8.43 22.18 5.23
N ASN A 141 -7.43 22.15 6.12
CA ASN A 141 -6.26 23.01 6.09
C ASN A 141 -5.08 22.44 5.29
N GLY A 142 -5.31 21.39 4.50
CA GLY A 142 -4.30 20.72 3.68
C GLY A 142 -3.43 19.72 4.43
N ALA A 143 -3.54 19.60 5.76
CA ALA A 143 -2.71 18.69 6.52
C ALA A 143 -3.08 17.22 6.25
N TRP A 144 -2.08 16.36 6.15
CA TRP A 144 -2.25 14.92 6.00
C TRP A 144 -2.16 14.27 7.37
N ILE A 145 -3.14 13.43 7.70
CA ILE A 145 -3.27 12.75 8.99
C ILE A 145 -3.18 11.25 8.74
N ALA A 146 -2.08 10.63 9.15
CA ALA A 146 -1.75 9.26 8.82
C ALA A 146 -1.77 8.35 10.06
N PRO A 147 -2.62 7.31 10.10
CA PRO A 147 -2.67 6.38 11.22
C PRO A 147 -1.60 5.28 11.10
N GLY A 148 -0.90 4.99 12.18
CA GLY A 148 0.14 3.96 12.21
C GLY A 148 0.26 3.24 13.55
N SER A 149 1.18 2.29 13.59
CA SER A 149 1.57 1.57 14.80
C SER A 149 3.05 1.23 14.79
N ILE A 150 3.64 1.14 15.98
CA ILE A 150 4.95 0.54 16.22
C ILE A 150 4.73 -0.70 17.06
N GLU A 151 5.40 -1.78 16.68
CA GLU A 151 5.42 -3.04 17.40
C GLU A 151 6.84 -3.24 17.92
N SER A 152 7.07 -3.06 19.22
CA SER A 152 8.32 -3.48 19.87
C SER A 152 8.08 -4.79 20.63
N PRO A 153 9.15 -5.53 20.98
CA PRO A 153 9.03 -6.73 21.81
C PRO A 153 8.30 -6.48 23.15
N GLU A 154 8.46 -5.28 23.72
CA GLU A 154 7.91 -4.91 25.02
C GLU A 154 6.51 -4.29 24.93
N ARG A 155 6.21 -3.55 23.86
CA ARG A 155 4.95 -2.81 23.74
C ARG A 155 4.56 -2.47 22.32
N TRP A 156 3.27 -2.58 22.04
CA TRP A 156 2.65 -2.10 20.82
C TRP A 156 1.95 -0.76 21.07
N ARG A 157 2.12 0.20 20.14
CA ARG A 157 1.55 1.55 20.27
C ARG A 157 0.95 1.99 18.94
N ALA A 158 -0.32 2.36 18.96
CA ALA A 158 -0.92 3.13 17.88
C ALA A 158 -0.48 4.59 17.98
N PHE A 159 -0.27 5.23 16.83
CA PHE A 159 0.05 6.64 16.72
C PHE A 159 -0.65 7.26 15.50
N VAL A 160 -0.67 8.59 15.47
CA VAL A 160 -1.15 9.35 14.33
C VAL A 160 -0.11 10.40 14.00
N ASP A 161 0.42 10.35 12.78
CA ASP A 161 1.27 11.39 12.25
C ASP A 161 0.42 12.48 11.60
N ARG A 162 0.91 13.72 11.69
CA ARG A 162 0.34 14.86 10.99
C ARG A 162 1.44 15.62 10.26
N SER A 163 1.29 15.77 8.95
CA SER A 163 2.20 16.56 8.10
C SER A 163 1.45 17.73 7.45
N SER A 164 2.17 18.81 7.15
CA SER A 164 1.65 19.96 6.38
C SER A 164 2.45 20.26 5.12
N ASP A 165 3.62 19.64 5.00
CA ASP A 165 4.39 19.46 3.79
C ASP A 165 4.07 18.07 3.24
N GLU A 166 3.61 18.05 1.98
CA GLU A 166 3.35 16.83 1.20
C GLU A 166 4.62 15.99 1.01
#